data_AF-A0A946RFM3-F1
#
_entry.id   AF-A0A946RFM3-F1
#
_cell.length_a   1.000
_cell.length_b   1.000
_cell.length_c   1.000
_cell.angle_alpha   90.00
_cell.angle_beta   90.00
_cell.angle_gamma   90.00
#
_symmetry.space_group_name_H-M   'P 1'
#
loop_
_entity.id
_entity.type
_entity.pdbx_description
1 polymer ?
#
loop_
_entity_poly.entity_id
_entity_poly.type
_entity_poly.pdbx_seq_one_letter_code
_entity_poly.pdbx_strand_id
1 'polypeptide(L)'
;MRKRRYLKIQDCFEFQCPQRWENLEPTDQPGVKHCDECDRNVHKATNKAQLLKLGDEGKCAAYFAYEQALLGMILPPFYEEPILLKAKP
;
A
#
# COMPACT_ATOMS: atom_id res chain seq x y z
N MET A 1 -31.30 6.50 -26.11
CA MET A 1 -30.94 6.02 -24.76
C MET A 1 -29.86 4.96 -24.87
N ARG A 2 -28.67 5.17 -24.27
CA ARG A 2 -27.63 4.13 -24.11
C ARG A 2 -26.97 4.29 -22.73
N LYS A 3 -26.85 3.16 -22.02
CA LYS A 3 -26.62 3.04 -20.57
C LYS A 3 -25.30 3.65 -20.09
N ARG A 4 -25.33 4.31 -18.92
CA ARG A 4 -24.15 4.73 -18.15
C ARG A 4 -23.38 3.49 -17.67
N ARG A 5 -22.10 3.40 -17.98
CA ARG A 5 -21.17 2.44 -17.36
C ARG A 5 -20.50 3.12 -16.18
N TYR A 6 -20.44 2.45 -15.04
CA TYR A 6 -19.61 2.84 -13.91
C TYR A 6 -18.84 1.62 -13.42
N LEU A 7 -17.58 1.81 -13.08
CA LEU A 7 -16.74 0.79 -12.46
C LEU A 7 -16.75 1.05 -10.95
N LYS A 8 -16.97 -0.01 -10.17
CA LYS A 8 -17.10 0.03 -8.72
C LYS A 8 -15.80 -0.48 -8.08
N ILE A 9 -15.42 0.21 -7.01
CA ILE A 9 -14.37 -0.03 -5.99
C ILE A 9 -13.21 -0.91 -6.46
N GLN A 10 -12.05 -0.29 -6.62
CA GLN A 10 -10.78 -1.01 -6.63
C GLN A 10 -10.13 -0.94 -5.26
N ASP A 11 -9.85 -2.15 -4.76
CA ASP A 11 -8.95 -2.49 -3.67
C ASP A 11 -9.33 -2.05 -2.25
N CYS A 12 -9.95 -2.98 -1.53
CA CYS A 12 -10.10 -2.96 -0.07
C CYS A 12 -8.75 -3.20 0.64
N PHE A 13 -7.78 -2.29 0.49
CA PHE A 13 -6.72 -2.08 1.48
C PHE A 13 -7.22 -1.15 2.59
N GLU A 14 -8.38 -1.47 3.18
CA GLU A 14 -9.03 -0.60 4.18
C GLU A 14 -8.15 -0.42 5.44
N PHE A 15 -7.13 -1.26 5.59
CA PHE A 15 -6.13 -1.17 6.65
C PHE A 15 -4.71 -1.19 6.08
N GLN A 16 -4.02 -0.06 6.18
CA GLN A 16 -2.57 0.01 6.02
C GLN A 16 -1.93 -0.20 7.40
N CYS A 17 -1.21 -1.31 7.56
CA CYS A 17 -0.50 -1.59 8.79
C CYS A 17 0.55 -0.48 9.05
N PRO A 18 0.59 0.14 10.25
CA PRO A 18 1.56 1.19 10.56
C PRO A 18 2.99 0.66 10.73
N GLN A 19 3.17 -0.67 10.83
CA GLN A 19 4.48 -1.29 10.99
C GLN A 19 5.35 -1.14 9.75
N ARG A 20 6.62 -0.80 9.98
CA ARG A 20 7.66 -0.75 8.94
C ARG A 20 8.23 -2.15 8.73
N TRP A 21 8.68 -2.43 7.50
CA TRP A 21 9.28 -3.73 7.15
C TRP A 21 10.47 -4.10 8.05
N GLU A 22 11.22 -3.11 8.51
CA GLU A 22 12.37 -3.28 9.39
C GLU A 22 11.97 -3.82 10.77
N ASN A 23 10.77 -3.47 11.25
CA ASN A 23 10.26 -3.82 12.58
C ASN A 23 9.56 -5.19 12.64
N LEU A 24 9.32 -5.81 11.49
CA LEU A 24 8.68 -7.13 11.39
C LEU A 24 9.67 -8.25 11.73
N GLU A 25 9.15 -9.34 12.31
CA GLU A 25 9.93 -10.53 12.64
C GLU A 25 10.36 -11.29 11.38
N PRO A 26 11.62 -11.73 11.28
CA PRO A 26 12.06 -12.57 10.17
C PRO A 26 11.39 -13.94 10.23
N THR A 27 11.12 -14.53 9.06
CA THR A 27 10.66 -15.92 8.94
C THR A 27 11.71 -16.74 8.21
N ASP A 28 11.50 -18.06 8.16
CA ASP A 28 12.37 -18.98 7.41
C ASP A 28 12.31 -18.77 5.88
N GLN A 29 11.31 -18.03 5.40
CA GLN A 29 11.14 -17.74 3.97
C GLN A 29 11.77 -16.38 3.61
N PRO A 30 12.74 -16.34 2.68
CA PRO A 30 13.33 -15.08 2.24
C PRO A 30 12.28 -14.20 1.58
N GLY A 31 12.23 -12.93 1.98
CA GLY A 31 11.24 -11.97 1.47
C GLY A 31 9.86 -12.11 2.10
N VAL A 32 9.71 -12.89 3.18
CA VAL A 32 8.52 -12.96 4.02
C VAL A 32 8.89 -12.63 5.46
N LYS A 33 8.11 -11.77 6.09
CA LYS A 33 8.24 -11.42 7.50
C LYS A 33 6.89 -11.54 8.20
N HIS A 34 6.89 -11.77 9.51
CA HIS A 34 5.67 -11.84 10.30
C HIS A 34 5.41 -10.52 11.03
N CYS A 35 4.14 -10.11 11.09
CA CYS A 35 3.71 -8.91 11.80
C CYS A 35 2.89 -9.31 13.03
N ASP A 36 3.44 -9.11 14.22
CA ASP A 36 2.79 -9.49 15.48
C ASP A 36 1.51 -8.68 15.74
N GLU A 37 1.44 -7.44 15.27
CA GLU A 37 0.29 -6.55 15.53
C GLU A 37 -0.96 -6.97 14.73
N CYS A 38 -0.76 -7.47 13.51
CA CYS A 38 -1.87 -7.92 12.66
C CYS A 38 -1.92 -9.43 12.46
N ASP A 39 -1.04 -10.17 13.15
CA ASP A 39 -0.86 -11.62 13.14
C ASP A 39 -0.87 -12.21 11.72
N ARG A 40 -0.11 -11.59 10.81
CA ARG A 40 -0.09 -11.95 9.38
C ARG A 40 1.30 -11.93 8.80
N ASN A 41 1.52 -12.81 7.82
CA ASN A 41 2.72 -12.83 7.02
C ASN A 41 2.68 -11.71 5.96
N VAL A 42 3.70 -10.88 5.97
CA VAL A 42 3.91 -9.76 5.05
C VAL A 42 4.93 -10.18 3.99
N HIS A 43 4.55 -10.08 2.73
CA HIS A 43 5.38 -10.43 1.59
C HIS A 43 6.03 -9.19 0.97
N LYS A 44 7.34 -9.24 0.71
CA LYS A 44 8.04 -8.14 0.04
C LYS A 44 7.73 -8.13 -1.45
N ALA A 45 7.06 -7.09 -1.93
CA ALA A 45 6.85 -6.83 -3.34
C ALA A 45 8.05 -6.09 -3.94
N THR A 46 8.57 -6.57 -5.07
CA THR A 46 9.72 -5.95 -5.76
C THR A 46 9.29 -4.92 -6.80
N ASN A 47 8.04 -5.00 -7.28
CA ASN A 47 7.46 -4.09 -8.26
C ASN A 47 5.95 -3.95 -8.03
N LYS A 48 5.34 -2.93 -8.65
CA LYS A 48 3.91 -2.64 -8.52
C LYS A 48 3.00 -3.79 -8.99
N ALA A 49 3.39 -4.52 -10.03
CA ALA A 49 2.59 -5.65 -10.51
C ALA A 49 2.52 -6.80 -9.48
N GLN A 50 3.64 -7.06 -8.79
CA GLN A 50 3.69 -8.04 -7.71
C GLN A 50 2.88 -7.58 -6.49
N LEU A 51 2.90 -6.28 -6.17
CA LEU A 51 2.08 -5.71 -5.10
C LEU A 51 0.58 -5.93 -5.38
N LEU A 52 0.12 -5.60 -6.58
CA LEU A 52 -1.27 -5.80 -7.00
C LEU A 52 -1.67 -7.27 -6.94
N LYS A 53 -0.81 -8.17 -7.47
CA LYS A 53 -1.04 -9.61 -7.41
C LYS A 53 -1.18 -10.14 -5.98
N LEU A 54 -0.34 -9.67 -5.06
CA LEU A 54 -0.44 -10.04 -3.64
C LEU A 54 -1.74 -9.52 -3.02
N GLY A 55 -2.17 -8.31 -3.39
CA GLY A 55 -3.47 -7.74 -3.01
C GLY A 55 -4.66 -8.57 -3.52
N ASP A 56 -4.65 -8.95 -4.79
CA ASP A 56 -5.67 -9.83 -5.40
C ASP A 56 -5.74 -11.21 -4.72
N GLU A 57 -4.59 -11.72 -4.24
CA GLU A 57 -4.50 -12.95 -3.46
C GLU A 57 -4.89 -12.78 -1.97
N GLY A 58 -5.24 -11.57 -1.54
CA GLY A 58 -5.60 -11.24 -0.15
C GLY A 58 -4.42 -11.26 0.82
N LYS A 59 -3.19 -11.16 0.32
CA LYS A 59 -1.96 -11.23 1.12
C LYS A 59 -1.50 -9.84 1.56
N CYS A 60 -0.94 -9.76 2.77
CA CYS A 60 -0.25 -8.56 3.21
C CYS A 60 1.05 -8.38 2.42
N ALA A 61 1.29 -7.18 1.90
CA ALA A 61 2.45 -6.88 1.09
C ALA A 61 3.12 -5.59 1.51
N ALA A 62 4.45 -5.60 1.54
CA ALA A 62 5.28 -4.41 1.72
C ALA A 62 5.85 -3.99 0.36
N TYR A 63 5.75 -2.70 0.04
CA TYR A 63 6.29 -2.11 -1.19
C TYR A 63 7.05 -0.83 -0.88
N PHE A 64 8.02 -0.49 -1.73
CA PHE A 64 8.91 0.65 -1.52
C PHE A 64 8.13 1.96 -1.43
N ALA A 65 8.35 2.71 -0.34
CA ALA A 65 7.96 4.10 -0.20
C ALA A 65 9.22 4.97 -0.18
N TYR A 66 9.17 6.13 -0.82
CA TYR A 66 10.26 7.10 -0.81
C TYR A 66 9.84 8.28 0.07
N GLU A 67 10.59 8.54 1.16
CA GLU A 67 10.43 9.77 1.93
C GLU A 67 11.08 10.91 1.12
N GLN A 68 10.28 11.87 0.66
CA GLN A 68 10.81 13.10 0.07
C GLN A 68 11.22 14.05 1.21
N ALA A 69 12.51 14.26 1.41
CA ALA A 69 13.02 15.23 2.38
C ALA A 69 13.28 16.58 1.69
N LEU A 70 12.58 17.63 2.11
CA LEU A 70 12.84 19.00 1.70
C LEU A 70 13.23 19.80 2.94
N LEU A 71 14.46 20.35 2.95
CA LEU A 71 14.99 21.28 3.96
C LEU A 71 14.64 20.92 5.42
N GLY A 72 15.07 19.74 5.88
CA GLY A 72 14.96 19.33 7.29
C GLY A 72 13.55 18.99 7.75
N MET A 73 12.56 19.05 6.87
CA MET A 73 11.20 18.56 7.14
C MET A 73 11.03 17.18 6.50
N ILE A 74 10.71 16.19 7.33
CA ILE A 74 10.23 14.89 6.84
C ILE A 74 8.81 15.15 6.35
N LEU A 75 8.64 15.27 5.04
CA LEU A 75 7.30 15.30 4.45
C LEU A 75 6.69 13.90 4.69
N PRO A 76 5.45 13.80 5.22
CA PRO A 76 4.78 12.52 5.25
C PRO A 76 4.78 11.93 3.84
N PRO A 77 4.88 10.60 3.68
CA PRO A 77 4.78 9.98 2.36
C PRO A 77 3.50 10.52 1.73
N PHE A 78 3.65 11.29 0.65
CA PHE A 78 2.54 11.95 -0.01
C PHE A 78 1.41 10.93 -0.17
N TYR A 79 0.29 11.16 0.52
CA TYR A 79 -0.99 10.75 -0.03
C TYR A 79 -0.97 11.34 -1.44
N GLU A 80 -1.00 10.50 -2.47
CA GLU A 80 -1.55 10.95 -3.75
C GLU A 80 -2.80 11.74 -3.37
N GLU A 81 -2.83 13.03 -3.72
CA GLU A 81 -3.95 13.90 -3.43
C GLU A 81 -5.24 13.10 -3.68
N PRO A 82 -6.25 13.11 -2.79
CA PRO A 82 -7.57 12.67 -3.22
C PRO A 82 -7.85 13.48 -4.49
N ILE A 83 -8.13 12.79 -5.58
CA ILE A 83 -8.28 13.33 -6.95
C ILE A 83 -9.56 14.19 -7.09
N LEU A 84 -9.87 14.97 -6.06
CA LEU A 84 -11.12 15.68 -5.84
C LEU A 84 -10.80 16.94 -5.03
N LEU A 85 -10.14 17.92 -5.65
CA LEU A 85 -10.63 19.30 -5.56
C LEU A 85 -10.02 20.30 -6.56
N LYS A 86 -9.91 19.97 -7.86
CA LYS A 86 -9.87 21.04 -8.88
C LYS A 86 -10.74 20.73 -10.08
N ALA A 87 -12.04 21.01 -9.95
CA ALA A 87 -12.84 21.64 -11.00
C ALA A 87 -14.29 21.88 -10.54
N LYS A 88 -14.57 23.02 -9.90
CA LYS A 88 -15.75 23.90 -10.14
C LYS A 88 -15.67 25.14 -9.23
N PRO A 89 -16.17 26.34 -9.60
CA PRO A 89 -16.94 26.76 -10.79
C PRO A 89 -16.11 27.14 -12.02
#